data_AF-A0AAW7MGU6-F1
#
_entry.id   AF-A0AAW7MGU6-F1
#
_cell.length_a   1.000
_cell.length_b   1.000
_cell.length_c   1.000
_cell.angle_alpha   90.00
_cell.angle_beta   90.00
_cell.angle_gamma   90.00
#
_symmetry.space_group_name_H-M   'P 1'
#
loop_
_entity.id
_entity.type
_entity.pdbx_description
1 polymer ?
#
loop_
_entity_poly.entity_id
_entity_poly.type
_entity_poly.pdbx_seq_one_letter_code
_entity_poly.pdbx_strand_id
1 'polypeptide(L)'
;MRLLPRAIVMCLLAAATPMVVLAASPPTSVFSEAAEKGEASATIPEDGEFSAAVRIIKRKSGDNGPVVLLARRLVKFNQQPQCARIGFVIGQPSANVLYTDMGGQLNICVNGEPPLRMCKAQPSKLVPPDAQCPDGSMPVDTPEVATAIATALATGSLSPQQAAAAVRSSQQPMSGVSGGKK
;
A
#
# COMPACT_ATOMS: atom_id res chain seq x y z
N MET A 1 -47.47 71.58 -16.79
CA MET A 1 -46.71 71.18 -15.57
C MET A 1 -47.14 69.79 -15.15
N ARG A 2 -46.40 68.73 -15.54
CA ARG A 2 -46.45 67.40 -14.91
C ARG A 2 -45.05 66.77 -14.98
N LEU A 3 -44.66 66.17 -13.86
CA LEU A 3 -43.33 65.70 -13.48
C LEU A 3 -43.04 64.28 -13.98
N LEU A 4 -41.77 64.03 -14.40
CA LEU A 4 -40.82 62.91 -14.14
C LEU A 4 -41.34 61.44 -14.07
N PRO A 5 -40.57 60.42 -14.54
CA PRO A 5 -39.41 59.97 -13.76
C PRO A 5 -38.16 59.46 -14.50
N ARG A 6 -37.08 59.44 -13.70
CA ARG A 6 -35.70 59.03 -13.94
C ARG A 6 -35.57 57.51 -14.19
N ALA A 7 -34.76 57.14 -15.17
CA ALA A 7 -34.28 55.78 -15.36
C ALA A 7 -33.10 55.50 -14.40
N ILE A 8 -33.23 54.45 -13.59
CA ILE A 8 -32.17 53.91 -12.73
C ILE A 8 -31.41 52.86 -13.54
N VAL A 9 -30.12 53.10 -13.78
CA VAL A 9 -29.21 52.12 -14.37
C VAL A 9 -28.68 51.22 -13.24
N MET A 10 -29.15 49.96 -13.20
CA MET A 10 -28.63 48.92 -12.32
C MET A 10 -27.36 48.33 -12.95
N CYS A 11 -26.22 48.57 -12.32
CA CYS A 11 -24.94 47.96 -12.68
C CYS A 11 -24.86 46.57 -12.03
N LEU A 12 -24.92 45.50 -12.81
CA LEU A 12 -24.65 44.14 -12.33
C LEU A 12 -23.13 43.98 -12.12
N LEU A 13 -22.68 43.90 -10.87
CA LEU A 13 -21.36 43.38 -10.53
C LEU A 13 -21.41 41.84 -10.59
N ALA A 14 -20.70 41.25 -11.54
CA ALA A 14 -20.43 39.82 -11.58
C ALA A 14 -19.41 39.47 -10.47
N ALA A 15 -19.85 38.75 -9.44
CA ALA A 15 -18.97 38.22 -8.41
C ALA A 15 -18.14 37.06 -8.97
N ALA A 16 -16.83 37.29 -9.14
CA ALA A 16 -15.88 36.23 -9.46
C ALA A 16 -15.67 35.35 -8.21
N THR A 17 -16.23 34.15 -8.19
CA THR A 17 -15.93 33.15 -7.16
C THR A 17 -14.53 32.58 -7.41
N PRO A 18 -13.59 32.65 -6.45
CA PRO A 18 -12.30 31.98 -6.59
C PRO A 18 -12.53 30.46 -6.62
N MET A 19 -12.16 29.82 -7.72
CA MET A 19 -12.00 28.37 -7.76
C MET A 19 -10.82 28.00 -6.86
N VAL A 20 -11.12 27.44 -5.69
CA VAL A 20 -10.12 26.73 -4.90
C VAL A 20 -9.77 25.47 -5.67
N VAL A 21 -8.64 25.49 -6.38
CA VAL A 21 -8.03 24.29 -6.94
C VAL A 21 -7.58 23.44 -5.75
N LEU A 22 -8.38 22.44 -5.38
CA LEU A 22 -7.91 21.37 -4.52
C LEU A 22 -6.74 20.70 -5.24
N ALA A 23 -5.54 20.80 -4.66
CA ALA A 23 -4.41 19.99 -5.08
C ALA A 23 -4.86 18.52 -5.10
N ALA A 24 -4.76 17.87 -6.26
CA ALA A 24 -5.06 16.46 -6.40
C ALA A 24 -4.23 15.70 -5.37
N SER A 25 -4.90 14.88 -4.56
CA SER A 25 -4.24 14.02 -3.58
C SER A 25 -3.11 13.24 -4.28
N PRO A 26 -1.94 13.08 -3.63
CA PRO A 26 -0.86 12.31 -4.22
C PRO A 26 -1.35 10.90 -4.60
N PRO A 27 -0.80 10.28 -5.65
CA PRO A 27 -1.23 8.95 -6.08
C PRO A 27 -1.14 7.98 -4.90
N THR A 28 -2.28 7.48 -4.46
CA THR A 28 -2.36 6.51 -3.36
C THR A 28 -1.84 5.17 -3.85
N SER A 29 -0.93 4.54 -3.09
CA SER A 29 -0.50 3.18 -3.38
C SER A 29 -1.71 2.22 -3.33
N VAL A 30 -1.65 1.10 -4.06
CA VAL A 30 -2.68 0.04 -4.00
C VAL A 30 -2.93 -0.41 -2.55
N PHE A 31 -1.89 -0.44 -1.73
CA PHE A 31 -2.02 -0.82 -0.32
C PHE A 31 -2.74 0.24 0.52
N SER A 32 -2.46 1.52 0.27
CA SER A 32 -3.14 2.65 0.92
C SER A 32 -4.62 2.68 0.54
N GLU A 33 -4.93 2.47 -0.73
CA GLU A 33 -6.31 2.37 -1.20
C GLU A 33 -7.04 1.16 -0.59
N ALA A 34 -6.39 0.00 -0.50
CA ALA A 34 -6.95 -1.16 0.19
C ALA A 34 -7.14 -0.88 1.70
N ALA A 35 -6.26 -0.10 2.34
CA ALA A 35 -6.42 0.29 3.74
C ALA A 35 -7.66 1.17 3.96
N GLU A 36 -8.00 2.03 3.00
CA GLU A 36 -9.17 2.89 3.02
C GLU A 36 -10.45 2.14 2.62
N LYS A 37 -10.48 1.60 1.40
CA LYS A 37 -11.66 1.04 0.74
C LYS A 37 -11.93 -0.42 1.08
N GLY A 38 -10.93 -1.13 1.62
CA GLY A 38 -11.01 -2.54 1.99
C GLY A 38 -10.41 -3.49 0.96
N GLU A 39 -10.33 -3.07 -0.29
CA GLU A 39 -9.68 -3.79 -1.39
C GLU A 39 -9.20 -2.81 -2.46
N ALA A 40 -8.17 -3.21 -3.20
CA ALA A 40 -7.68 -2.48 -4.35
C ALA A 40 -6.90 -3.43 -5.26
N SER A 41 -6.74 -3.05 -6.52
CA SER A 41 -5.91 -3.77 -7.47
C SER A 41 -5.25 -2.85 -8.47
N ALA A 42 -4.06 -3.19 -8.93
CA ALA A 42 -3.44 -2.52 -10.07
C ALA A 42 -2.74 -3.53 -10.98
N THR A 43 -2.72 -3.21 -12.28
CA THR A 43 -1.91 -3.93 -13.25
C THR A 43 -0.44 -3.66 -12.98
N ILE A 44 0.37 -4.72 -13.00
CA ILE A 44 1.82 -4.62 -12.92
C ILE A 44 2.32 -4.28 -14.33
N PRO A 45 3.02 -3.15 -14.51
CA PRO A 45 3.52 -2.76 -15.82
C PRO A 45 4.40 -3.85 -16.46
N GLU A 46 4.25 -4.01 -17.78
CA GLU A 46 5.04 -4.99 -18.54
C GLU A 46 6.45 -4.48 -18.84
N ASP A 47 6.67 -3.19 -18.60
CA ASP A 47 7.93 -2.48 -18.65
C ASP A 47 8.44 -2.15 -17.24
N GLY A 48 9.70 -1.74 -17.15
CA GLY A 48 10.33 -1.39 -15.87
C GLY A 48 10.80 -2.60 -15.03
N GLU A 49 10.89 -2.38 -13.72
CA GLU A 49 11.58 -3.27 -12.78
C GLU A 49 10.94 -4.66 -12.63
N PHE A 50 9.63 -4.77 -12.86
CA PHE A 50 8.88 -6.03 -12.74
C PHE A 50 8.66 -6.77 -14.07
N SER A 51 9.11 -6.20 -15.20
CA SER A 51 8.91 -6.75 -16.55
C SER A 51 9.37 -8.20 -16.70
N ALA A 52 10.48 -8.59 -16.07
CA ALA A 52 10.98 -9.96 -16.08
C ALA A 52 10.00 -10.94 -15.38
N ALA A 53 9.48 -10.56 -14.21
CA ALA A 53 8.51 -11.37 -13.47
C ALA A 53 7.19 -11.50 -14.24
N VAL A 54 6.69 -10.40 -14.82
CA VAL A 54 5.46 -10.40 -15.64
C VAL A 54 5.59 -11.36 -16.82
N ARG A 55 6.72 -11.32 -17.55
CA ARG A 55 6.97 -12.27 -18.66
C ARG A 55 7.03 -13.72 -18.21
N ILE A 56 7.61 -14.01 -17.05
CA ILE A 56 7.67 -15.37 -16.50
C ILE A 56 6.25 -15.85 -16.15
N ILE A 57 5.45 -15.01 -15.51
CA ILE A 57 4.05 -15.31 -15.17
C ILE A 57 3.25 -15.65 -16.43
N LYS A 58 3.27 -14.77 -17.44
CA LYS A 58 2.55 -14.98 -18.70
C LYS A 58 2.99 -16.24 -19.43
N ARG A 59 4.30 -16.54 -19.42
CA ARG A 59 4.83 -17.79 -20.01
C ARG A 59 4.35 -19.03 -19.24
N LYS A 60 4.31 -18.96 -17.91
CA LYS A 60 3.90 -20.08 -17.05
C LYS A 60 2.41 -20.38 -17.18
N SER A 61 1.57 -19.37 -17.31
CA SER A 61 0.13 -19.53 -17.50
C SER A 61 -0.27 -19.85 -18.95
N GLY A 62 0.55 -19.44 -19.92
CA GLY A 62 0.18 -19.48 -21.34
C GLY A 62 -0.81 -18.37 -21.73
N ASP A 63 -1.06 -17.41 -20.85
CA ASP A 63 -2.03 -16.32 -21.01
C ASP A 63 -1.30 -14.97 -21.08
N ASN A 64 -1.70 -14.12 -22.04
CA ASN A 64 -1.08 -12.80 -22.26
C ASN A 64 -1.83 -11.65 -21.58
N GLY A 65 -2.91 -11.92 -20.87
CA GLY A 65 -3.68 -10.94 -20.14
C GLY A 65 -2.93 -10.35 -18.94
N PRO A 66 -3.52 -9.33 -18.30
CA PRO A 66 -2.83 -8.51 -17.32
C PRO A 66 -2.45 -9.31 -16.07
N VAL A 67 -1.20 -9.13 -15.64
CA VAL A 67 -0.76 -9.54 -14.32
C VAL A 67 -1.09 -8.41 -13.36
N VAL A 68 -1.76 -8.72 -12.26
CA VAL A 68 -2.27 -7.73 -11.31
C VAL A 68 -1.76 -7.99 -9.91
N LEU A 69 -1.51 -6.92 -9.16
CA LEU A 69 -1.38 -6.92 -7.71
C LEU A 69 -2.79 -6.76 -7.13
N LEU A 70 -3.26 -7.76 -6.37
CA LEU A 70 -4.50 -7.69 -5.61
C LEU A 70 -4.15 -7.42 -4.15
N ALA A 71 -4.80 -6.45 -3.52
CA ALA A 71 -4.63 -6.12 -2.11
C ALA A 71 -5.98 -6.09 -1.39
N ARG A 72 -6.01 -6.58 -0.16
CA ARG A 72 -7.21 -6.61 0.69
C ARG A 72 -6.86 -6.28 2.13
N ARG A 73 -7.71 -5.47 2.77
CA ARG A 73 -7.67 -5.23 4.21
C ARG A 73 -8.09 -6.48 4.96
N LEU A 74 -7.18 -7.02 5.76
CA LEU A 74 -7.40 -8.16 6.64
C LEU A 74 -7.91 -7.71 8.02
N VAL A 75 -7.30 -6.65 8.55
CA VAL A 75 -7.62 -6.11 9.88
C VAL A 75 -7.56 -4.58 9.81
N LYS A 76 -8.55 -3.90 10.37
CA LYS A 76 -8.51 -2.46 10.64
C LYS A 76 -8.06 -2.24 12.09
N PHE A 77 -7.14 -1.31 12.31
CA PHE A 77 -6.65 -1.02 13.66
C PHE A 77 -7.59 -0.06 14.39
N ASN A 78 -7.82 -0.30 15.68
CA ASN A 78 -8.75 0.46 16.49
C ASN A 78 -8.07 1.70 17.08
N GLN A 79 -6.82 1.57 17.54
CA GLN A 79 -6.08 2.71 18.10
C GLN A 79 -5.59 3.65 17.00
N GLN A 80 -5.47 3.13 15.77
CA GLN A 80 -5.04 3.86 14.58
C GLN A 80 -6.01 3.60 13.42
N PRO A 81 -7.21 4.22 13.40
CA PRO A 81 -8.29 3.88 12.45
C PRO A 81 -7.99 4.20 10.99
N GLN A 82 -6.92 4.96 10.73
CA GLN A 82 -6.40 5.24 9.41
C GLN A 82 -5.41 4.16 8.92
N CYS A 83 -5.19 3.11 9.71
CA CYS A 83 -4.19 2.10 9.47
C CYS A 83 -4.80 0.68 9.51
N ALA A 84 -4.16 -0.23 8.78
CA ALA A 84 -4.66 -1.57 8.59
C ALA A 84 -3.54 -2.59 8.32
N ARG A 85 -3.86 -3.86 8.57
CA ARG A 85 -3.13 -5.01 8.02
C ARG A 85 -3.68 -5.31 6.63
N ILE A 86 -2.82 -5.26 5.62
CA ILE A 86 -3.14 -5.57 4.23
C ILE A 86 -2.50 -6.89 3.85
N GLY A 87 -3.28 -7.79 3.26
CA GLY A 87 -2.77 -8.94 2.53
C GLY A 87 -2.77 -8.65 1.04
N PHE A 88 -1.78 -9.14 0.32
CA PHE A 88 -1.71 -8.99 -1.12
C PHE A 88 -1.22 -10.25 -1.80
N VAL A 89 -1.58 -10.40 -3.07
CA VAL A 89 -1.19 -11.53 -3.91
C VAL A 89 -1.09 -11.08 -5.37
N ILE A 90 -0.17 -11.70 -6.11
CA ILE A 90 -0.08 -11.50 -7.55
C ILE A 90 -1.05 -12.47 -8.23
N GLY A 91 -1.80 -11.99 -9.22
CA GLY A 91 -2.75 -12.80 -9.95
C GLY A 91 -2.73 -12.52 -11.45
N GLN A 92 -3.38 -13.39 -12.20
CA GLN A 92 -3.71 -13.17 -13.61
C GLN A 92 -5.18 -13.53 -13.83
N PRO A 93 -6.10 -12.57 -13.71
CA PRO A 93 -7.54 -12.83 -13.75
C PRO A 93 -8.01 -13.50 -15.03
N SER A 94 -7.43 -13.15 -16.19
CA SER A 94 -7.73 -13.79 -17.48
C SER A 94 -7.46 -15.30 -17.48
N ALA A 95 -6.41 -15.73 -16.77
CA ALA A 95 -6.05 -17.13 -16.60
C ALA A 95 -6.77 -17.81 -15.42
N ASN A 96 -7.52 -17.06 -14.60
CA ASN A 96 -8.10 -17.52 -13.34
C ASN A 96 -7.06 -18.10 -12.34
N VAL A 97 -5.87 -17.49 -12.29
CA VAL A 97 -4.77 -17.94 -11.42
C VAL A 97 -4.38 -16.88 -10.38
N LEU A 98 -4.14 -17.33 -9.16
CA LEU A 98 -3.47 -16.57 -8.09
C LEU A 98 -2.14 -17.23 -7.74
N TYR A 99 -1.08 -16.44 -7.65
CA TYR A 99 0.26 -16.87 -7.27
C TYR A 99 0.46 -16.61 -5.79
N THR A 100 -0.08 -17.50 -4.95
CA THR A 100 -0.07 -17.35 -3.48
C THR A 100 1.33 -17.37 -2.87
N ASP A 101 2.30 -17.97 -3.57
CA ASP A 101 3.73 -17.92 -3.29
C ASP A 101 4.37 -16.55 -3.57
N MET A 102 3.69 -15.72 -4.37
CA MET A 102 4.06 -14.33 -4.66
C MET A 102 3.19 -13.34 -3.86
N GLY A 103 2.64 -13.76 -2.73
CA GLY A 103 1.85 -12.92 -1.83
C GLY A 103 2.62 -12.46 -0.60
N GLY A 104 1.97 -11.62 0.19
CA GLY A 104 2.50 -11.15 1.45
C GLY A 104 1.49 -10.39 2.28
N GLN A 105 1.95 -9.89 3.42
CA GLN A 105 1.16 -9.01 4.27
C GLN A 105 2.02 -7.89 4.84
N LEU A 106 1.43 -6.71 5.00
CA LEU A 106 2.07 -5.55 5.61
C LEU A 106 1.09 -4.74 6.45
N ASN A 107 1.62 -3.89 7.33
CA ASN A 107 0.84 -2.88 8.03
C ASN A 107 1.05 -1.54 7.33
N ILE A 108 -0.01 -0.83 6.96
CA ILE A 108 0.08 0.47 6.28
C ILE A 108 -1.11 1.36 6.66
N CYS A 109 -0.89 2.68 6.61
CA CYS A 109 -1.91 3.70 6.78
C CYS A 109 -2.37 4.27 5.42
N VAL A 110 -3.52 4.95 5.41
CA VAL A 110 -4.10 5.54 4.19
C VAL A 110 -3.18 6.58 3.53
N ASN A 111 -2.28 7.19 4.30
CA ASN A 111 -1.27 8.13 3.81
C ASN A 111 0.01 7.44 3.27
N GLY A 112 0.08 6.10 3.30
CA GLY A 112 1.24 5.32 2.85
C GLY A 112 2.29 5.05 3.92
N GLU A 113 2.18 5.68 5.09
CA GLU A 113 3.12 5.48 6.20
C GLU A 113 2.83 4.19 6.96
N PRO A 114 3.84 3.60 7.64
CA PRO A 114 3.60 2.55 8.63
C PRO A 114 2.80 3.08 9.83
N PRO A 115 2.08 2.21 10.57
CA PRO A 115 1.46 2.61 11.83
C PRO A 115 2.48 3.17 12.82
N LEU A 116 2.05 4.15 13.61
CA LEU A 116 2.81 4.63 14.75
C LEU A 116 3.04 3.49 15.75
N ARG A 117 4.13 3.63 16.50
CA ARG A 117 4.60 2.70 17.52
C ARG A 117 4.44 3.34 18.89
N MET A 118 4.71 2.59 19.96
CA MET A 118 4.63 3.09 21.33
C MET A 118 5.98 2.99 22.04
N CYS A 119 6.23 3.91 22.96
CA CYS A 119 7.32 3.77 23.91
C CYS A 119 6.90 2.85 25.06
N LYS A 120 7.75 1.90 25.45
CA LYS A 120 7.41 0.92 26.51
C LYS A 120 7.03 1.60 27.83
N ALA A 121 7.76 2.66 28.19
CA ALA A 121 7.49 3.45 29.40
C ALA A 121 6.22 4.33 29.29
N GLN A 122 5.68 4.55 28.09
CA GLN A 122 4.52 5.41 27.83
C GLN A 122 3.60 4.74 26.78
N PRO A 123 2.91 3.64 27.13
CA PRO A 123 2.16 2.83 26.16
C PRO A 123 0.95 3.54 25.54
N SER A 124 0.49 4.65 26.15
CA SER A 124 -0.58 5.49 25.60
C SER A 124 -0.09 6.51 24.57
N LYS A 125 1.22 6.71 24.43
CA LYS A 125 1.80 7.69 23.51
C LYS A 125 2.28 6.99 22.23
N LEU A 126 1.65 7.37 21.12
CA LEU A 126 2.06 6.95 19.79
C LEU A 126 3.15 7.87 19.24
N VAL A 127 4.17 7.28 18.63
CA VAL A 127 5.32 7.95 18.04
C VAL A 127 5.69 7.32 16.69
N PRO A 128 6.36 8.06 15.78
CA PRO A 128 6.89 7.48 14.55
C PRO A 128 7.81 6.27 14.81
N PRO A 129 7.88 5.29 13.89
CA PRO A 129 8.71 4.09 14.07
C PRO A 129 10.20 4.35 14.29
N ASP A 130 10.71 5.46 13.77
CA ASP A 130 12.10 5.92 13.80
C ASP A 130 12.39 6.92 14.93
N ALA A 131 11.36 7.31 15.71
CA ALA A 131 11.55 8.18 16.86
C ALA A 131 12.36 7.47 17.96
N GLN A 132 13.05 8.24 18.82
CA GLN A 132 13.66 7.71 20.04
C GLN A 132 12.77 7.97 21.24
N CYS A 133 12.59 6.95 22.09
CA CYS A 133 11.81 7.10 23.31
C CYS A 133 12.57 7.91 24.37
N PRO A 134 11.88 8.52 25.36
CA PRO A 134 12.53 9.31 26.41
C PRO A 134 13.57 8.54 27.24
N ASP A 135 13.45 7.22 27.29
CA ASP A 135 14.39 6.30 27.94
C ASP A 135 15.56 5.86 27.03
N GLY A 136 15.66 6.45 25.83
CA GLY A 136 16.69 6.13 24.83
C GLY A 136 16.40 4.87 24.00
N SER A 137 15.32 4.13 24.30
CA SER A 137 14.97 2.90 23.58
C SER A 137 14.27 3.18 22.24
N MET A 138 14.23 2.16 21.38
CA MET A 138 13.42 2.20 20.16
C MET A 138 11.95 1.90 20.47
N PRO A 139 11.00 2.59 19.81
CA PRO A 139 9.58 2.31 19.89
C PRO A 139 9.27 0.86 19.50
N VAL A 140 8.22 0.31 20.08
CA VAL A 140 7.72 -1.05 19.81
C VAL A 140 6.32 -1.00 19.22
N ASP A 141 5.93 -2.07 18.53
CA ASP A 141 4.56 -2.18 17.99
C ASP A 141 3.53 -2.07 19.10
N THR A 142 2.40 -1.42 18.80
CA THR A 142 1.25 -1.43 19.70
C THR A 142 0.70 -2.87 19.85
N PRO A 143 -0.04 -3.19 20.91
CA PRO A 143 -0.58 -4.54 21.10
C PRO A 143 -1.44 -5.04 19.92
N GLU A 144 -2.22 -4.16 19.29
CA GLU A 144 -3.04 -4.52 18.12
C GLU A 144 -2.17 -4.84 16.89
N VAL A 145 -1.11 -4.07 16.65
CA VAL A 145 -0.19 -4.29 15.52
C VAL A 145 0.61 -5.58 15.75
N ALA A 146 1.12 -5.77 16.97
CA ALA A 146 1.83 -6.99 17.37
C ALA A 146 0.95 -8.23 17.22
N THR A 147 -0.32 -8.15 17.63
CA THR A 147 -1.30 -9.24 17.48
C THR A 147 -1.56 -9.55 16.00
N ALA A 148 -1.75 -8.53 15.17
CA ALA A 148 -1.95 -8.73 13.73
C ALA A 148 -0.74 -9.40 13.06
N ILE A 149 0.48 -9.05 13.47
CA ILE A 149 1.71 -9.71 13.00
C ILE A 149 1.74 -11.16 13.48
N ALA A 150 1.48 -11.42 14.76
CA ALA A 150 1.48 -12.77 15.32
C ALA A 150 0.47 -13.68 14.61
N THR A 151 -0.75 -13.20 14.35
CA THR A 151 -1.76 -13.92 13.57
C THR A 151 -1.27 -14.22 12.16
N ALA A 152 -0.66 -13.26 11.48
CA ALA A 152 -0.11 -13.47 10.13
C ALA A 152 0.95 -14.60 10.12
N LEU A 153 1.87 -14.58 11.08
CA LEU A 153 2.90 -15.62 11.24
C LEU A 153 2.27 -16.99 11.55
N ALA A 154 1.27 -17.05 12.42
CA ALA A 154 0.55 -18.28 12.74
C ALA A 154 -0.16 -18.88 11.51
N THR A 155 -0.59 -18.05 10.56
CA THR A 155 -1.18 -18.48 9.28
C THR A 155 -0.17 -18.79 8.17
N GLY A 156 1.13 -18.85 8.49
CA GLY A 156 2.19 -19.23 7.54
C GLY A 156 2.85 -18.07 6.79
N SER A 157 2.61 -16.81 7.19
CA SER A 157 3.38 -15.68 6.66
C SER A 157 4.83 -15.75 7.12
N LEU A 158 5.75 -15.23 6.29
CA LEU A 158 7.14 -15.05 6.68
C LEU A 158 7.31 -13.78 7.52
N SER A 159 8.18 -13.84 8.53
CA SER A 159 8.69 -12.63 9.19
C SER A 159 9.52 -11.78 8.20
N PRO A 160 9.70 -10.47 8.45
CA PRO A 160 10.55 -9.63 7.60
C PRO A 160 11.96 -10.19 7.40
N GLN A 161 12.54 -10.79 8.44
CA GLN A 161 13.87 -11.40 8.38
C GLN A 161 13.87 -12.65 7.50
N GLN A 162 12.84 -13.51 7.62
CA GLN A 162 12.68 -14.69 6.77
C GLN A 162 12.42 -14.30 5.31
N ALA A 163 11.56 -13.31 5.07
CA ALA A 163 11.30 -12.78 3.73
C ALA A 163 12.58 -12.19 3.10
N ALA A 164 13.32 -11.37 3.85
CA ALA A 164 14.59 -10.82 3.38
C ALA A 164 15.66 -11.90 3.12
N ALA A 165 15.68 -12.97 3.91
CA ALA A 165 16.55 -14.11 3.67
C ALA A 165 16.14 -14.89 2.41
N ALA A 166 14.85 -15.12 2.20
CA ALA A 166 14.32 -15.78 1.02
C ALA A 166 14.68 -15.01 -0.26
N VAL A 167 14.50 -13.68 -0.27
CA VAL A 167 14.90 -12.82 -1.40
C VAL A 167 16.40 -12.87 -1.67
N ARG A 168 17.23 -12.81 -0.61
CA ARG A 168 18.69 -12.94 -0.77
C ARG A 168 19.09 -14.31 -1.32
N SER A 169 18.40 -15.37 -0.93
CA SER A 169 18.67 -16.73 -1.42
C SER A 169 18.24 -16.93 -2.88
N SER A 170 17.18 -16.25 -3.34
CA SER A 170 16.72 -16.33 -4.74
C SER A 170 17.55 -15.49 -5.71
N GLN A 171 18.36 -14.56 -5.20
CA GLN A 171 19.30 -13.75 -5.98
C GLN A 171 20.65 -14.43 -6.23
N GLN A 172 20.93 -15.60 -5.62
CA GLN A 172 22.14 -16.34 -5.93
C GLN A 172 22.02 -16.98 -7.33
N PRO A 173 22.97 -16.72 -8.26
CA PRO A 173 22.97 -17.39 -9.55
C PRO A 173 23.12 -18.89 -9.35
N MET A 174 22.37 -19.70 -10.11
CA MET A 174 22.61 -21.13 -10.25
C MET A 174 23.96 -21.35 -10.98
N SER A 175 25.07 -21.11 -10.28
CA SER A 175 26.40 -21.52 -10.72
C SER A 175 26.57 -22.99 -10.39
N GLY A 176 26.13 -23.89 -11.26
CA GLY A 176 26.26 -25.32 -10.95
C GLY A 176 25.63 -26.35 -11.87
N VAL A 177 25.64 -26.18 -13.20
CA VAL A 177 25.59 -27.33 -14.11
C VAL A 177 26.60 -27.10 -15.24
N SER A 178 27.88 -27.27 -14.94
CA SER A 178 28.88 -27.50 -15.98
C SER A 178 28.88 -28.99 -16.27
N GLY A 179 28.39 -29.36 -17.45
CA GLY A 179 28.39 -30.72 -17.94
C GLY A 179 29.81 -31.25 -18.08
N GLY A 180 30.16 -32.21 -17.24
CA GLY A 180 31.30 -33.09 -17.47
C GLY A 180 30.95 -34.11 -18.56
N LYS A 181 31.11 -33.73 -19.82
CA LYS A 181 31.37 -34.68 -20.90
C LYS A 181 32.86 -34.63 -21.20
N LYS A 182 33.56 -35.73 -20.91
CA LYS A 182 34.57 -36.35 -21.77
C LYS A 182 34.79 -37.78 -21.31
#